data_AF-A0A101GRE8-F1
#
_entry.id   AF-A0A101GRE8-F1
#
_cell.length_a   1.000
_cell.length_b   1.000
_cell.length_c   1.000
_cell.angle_alpha   90.00
_cell.angle_beta   90.00
_cell.angle_gamma   90.00
#
_symmetry.space_group_name_H-M   'P 1'
#
loop_
_entity.id
_entity.type
_entity.pdbx_description
1 polymer ?
#
loop_
_entity_poly.entity_id
_entity_poly.type
_entity_poly.pdbx_seq_one_letter_code
_entity_poly.pdbx_strand_id
1 'polypeptide(L)'
;MQVLDRSGAPLDNCTVAFSVDPVYGRLSPATVTTGASGTAAATFITNKTSGVAVITARAGAVEETLSLSIDHDLPYRVAYIHYDSEVTAGDSTTITVGLTDRHGNPVDDRRVAETVRFSVGSVDDDAVFIDGGGAAVPELEETVNATGFVQVPLRTGRSIGENIVRMTVLPGGVDRYISIHGLPTGLPAAITASVSPDADPVPYQPADGGSTFSLTYRLFDAWGNPAAGRDLRIVTSLAGESAVLTTNGTGVACLTYGPKDTTGRITITATAVDNASVTVPQVVEFIHTGPADMLLSANPQSMPSRDVNPSSVSTLRAKVIDEKGNPVGGEDVTFSIRNTDTGGFVQVSDPYLAETSAETDGDGHATVRFYPGAFTTDREDPEWSGSARGGCDVVATWNGTTRTIPLTWENYPYLSVEAEAVPGTVNVTDTVDVTVRLRGDGWALQPDPIDVILVMDRSGSMADDNPSRISSAKTAAKTFVAEMSPARDRIGLVQYGNDASCALHLTHDYSSVNTTINALTPSGWTATRKALYTSIQEMYRSRTVLVRKAPHGRRWTPLQGRPAANTTMPPPVPTSLLSTPRLPANSRPRPASTLP
;
A
#
# COMPACT_ATOMS: atom_id res chain seq x y z
N MET A 1 -59.28 -39.56 -71.67
CA MET A 1 -59.21 -41.04 -71.55
C MET A 1 -59.87 -41.65 -72.78
N GLN A 2 -59.48 -42.87 -73.16
CA GLN A 2 -60.12 -43.65 -74.23
C GLN A 2 -60.63 -44.97 -73.64
N VAL A 3 -61.90 -45.31 -73.88
CA VAL A 3 -62.52 -46.56 -73.47
C VAL A 3 -62.52 -47.52 -74.65
N LEU A 4 -62.02 -48.73 -74.41
CA LEU A 4 -61.95 -49.79 -75.41
C LEU A 4 -62.83 -50.97 -74.97
N ASP A 5 -63.38 -51.69 -75.94
CA ASP A 5 -64.07 -52.95 -75.70
C ASP A 5 -63.08 -54.12 -75.48
N ARG A 6 -63.61 -55.34 -75.29
CA ARG A 6 -62.77 -56.55 -75.07
C ARG A 6 -61.89 -56.92 -76.26
N SER A 7 -62.18 -56.42 -77.46
CA SER A 7 -61.38 -56.62 -78.67
C SER A 7 -60.33 -55.53 -78.90
N GLY A 8 -60.31 -54.51 -78.03
CA GLY A 8 -59.44 -53.33 -78.17
C GLY A 8 -59.99 -52.26 -79.11
N ALA A 9 -61.24 -52.38 -79.57
CA ALA A 9 -61.89 -51.38 -80.41
C ALA A 9 -62.48 -50.24 -79.54
N PRO A 10 -62.52 -48.99 -80.03
CA PRO A 10 -63.12 -47.89 -79.27
C PRO A 10 -64.60 -48.13 -78.96
N LEU A 11 -64.98 -47.95 -77.69
CA LEU A 11 -66.34 -48.19 -77.22
C LEU A 11 -67.16 -46.89 -77.20
N ASP A 12 -68.11 -46.78 -78.12
CA ASP A 12 -69.06 -45.66 -78.21
C ASP A 12 -70.21 -45.79 -77.19
N ASN A 13 -70.84 -44.67 -76.83
CA ASN A 13 -71.97 -44.57 -75.89
C ASN A 13 -71.70 -45.16 -74.49
N CYS A 14 -70.44 -45.19 -74.05
CA CYS A 14 -70.06 -45.61 -72.70
C CYS A 14 -69.97 -44.40 -71.77
N THR A 15 -70.67 -44.45 -70.63
CA THR A 15 -70.59 -43.40 -69.61
C THR A 15 -69.33 -43.55 -68.77
N VAL A 16 -68.48 -42.52 -68.77
CA VAL A 16 -67.27 -42.42 -67.94
C VAL A 16 -67.50 -41.43 -66.81
N ALA A 17 -67.37 -41.88 -65.56
CA ALA A 17 -67.40 -41.02 -64.38
C ALA A 17 -65.98 -40.65 -63.96
N PHE A 18 -65.73 -39.35 -63.81
CA PHE A 18 -64.46 -38.78 -63.40
C PHE A 18 -64.55 -38.30 -61.95
N SER A 19 -63.57 -38.68 -61.13
CA SER A 19 -63.50 -38.26 -59.73
C SER A 19 -62.07 -37.90 -59.32
N VAL A 20 -61.95 -37.01 -58.34
CA VAL A 20 -60.71 -36.56 -57.71
C VAL A 20 -61.08 -36.13 -56.29
N ASP A 21 -60.14 -36.19 -55.35
CA ASP A 21 -60.38 -35.62 -54.02
C ASP A 21 -60.71 -34.12 -54.14
N PRO A 22 -61.85 -33.66 -53.58
CA PRO A 22 -62.26 -32.26 -53.68
C PRO A 22 -61.25 -31.28 -53.06
N VAL A 23 -60.33 -31.74 -52.21
CA VAL A 23 -59.25 -30.89 -51.66
C VAL A 23 -58.32 -30.40 -52.76
N TYR A 24 -58.11 -31.19 -53.82
CA TYR A 24 -57.19 -30.89 -54.93
C TYR A 24 -57.88 -30.23 -56.12
N GLY A 25 -59.20 -30.37 -56.28
CA GLY A 25 -59.94 -29.70 -57.33
C GLY A 25 -61.24 -30.37 -57.70
N ARG A 26 -61.71 -30.13 -58.92
CA ARG A 26 -62.90 -30.78 -59.49
C ARG A 26 -62.75 -31.05 -60.98
N LEU A 27 -63.56 -31.96 -61.51
CA LEU A 27 -63.60 -32.32 -62.94
C LEU A 27 -64.90 -31.81 -63.57
N SER A 28 -64.80 -31.17 -64.75
CA SER A 28 -65.95 -30.63 -65.47
C SER A 28 -65.89 -30.97 -66.96
N PRO A 29 -66.84 -31.76 -67.51
CA PRO A 29 -67.94 -32.42 -66.80
C PRO A 29 -67.44 -33.58 -65.91
N ALA A 30 -68.10 -33.86 -64.79
CA ALA A 30 -67.76 -35.01 -63.93
C ALA A 30 -68.20 -36.36 -64.53
N THR A 31 -69.03 -36.34 -65.56
CA THR A 31 -69.48 -37.54 -66.27
C THR A 31 -69.61 -37.22 -67.75
N VAL A 32 -69.04 -38.06 -68.60
CA VAL A 32 -68.98 -37.86 -70.05
C VAL A 32 -69.30 -39.18 -70.74
N THR A 33 -70.19 -39.15 -71.71
CA THR A 33 -70.45 -40.29 -72.58
C THR A 33 -69.44 -40.29 -73.74
N THR A 34 -68.80 -41.41 -74.01
CA THR A 34 -67.87 -41.55 -75.13
C THR A 34 -68.60 -41.38 -76.46
N GLY A 35 -67.95 -40.73 -77.43
CA GLY A 35 -68.39 -40.72 -78.82
C GLY A 35 -67.78 -41.87 -79.63
N ALA A 36 -67.99 -41.88 -80.95
CA ALA A 36 -67.55 -42.96 -81.87
C ALA A 36 -66.04 -43.32 -81.81
N SER A 37 -65.19 -42.43 -81.28
CA SER A 37 -63.76 -42.67 -81.07
C SER A 37 -63.42 -43.27 -79.69
N GLY A 38 -64.43 -43.63 -78.88
CA GLY A 38 -64.27 -44.14 -77.52
C GLY A 38 -63.72 -43.11 -76.52
N THR A 39 -63.64 -41.83 -76.89
CA THR A 39 -62.95 -40.80 -76.08
C THR A 39 -63.91 -40.10 -75.13
N ALA A 40 -63.50 -39.95 -73.88
CA ALA A 40 -64.14 -39.10 -72.87
C ALA A 40 -63.13 -38.08 -72.34
N ALA A 41 -63.52 -36.81 -72.33
CA ALA A 41 -62.68 -35.68 -71.95
C ALA A 41 -63.37 -34.82 -70.88
N ALA A 42 -62.66 -34.55 -69.79
CA ALA A 42 -63.07 -33.63 -68.73
C ALA A 42 -61.91 -32.67 -68.43
N THR A 43 -62.23 -31.44 -68.08
CA THR A 43 -61.24 -30.45 -67.65
C THR A 43 -61.04 -30.56 -66.16
N PHE A 44 -59.79 -30.79 -65.72
CA PHE A 44 -59.42 -30.70 -64.32
C PHE A 44 -59.19 -29.24 -63.93
N ILE A 45 -59.94 -28.75 -62.95
CA ILE A 45 -59.83 -27.41 -62.39
C ILE A 45 -59.24 -27.56 -60.99
N THR A 46 -57.98 -27.16 -60.83
CA THR A 46 -57.24 -27.26 -59.58
C THR A 46 -57.79 -26.32 -58.51
N ASN A 47 -57.73 -26.77 -57.25
CA ASN A 47 -57.86 -25.91 -56.08
C ASN A 47 -56.46 -25.38 -55.67
N LYS A 48 -56.40 -24.75 -54.49
CA LYS A 48 -55.19 -24.12 -53.96
C LYS A 48 -54.30 -25.06 -53.15
N THR A 49 -54.72 -26.30 -52.91
CA THR A 49 -53.97 -27.28 -52.11
C THR A 49 -52.87 -27.92 -52.95
N SER A 50 -51.62 -27.84 -52.52
CA SER A 50 -50.51 -28.54 -53.17
C SER A 50 -50.52 -30.03 -52.80
N GLY A 51 -49.93 -30.88 -53.64
CA GLY A 51 -49.86 -32.33 -53.42
C GLY A 51 -50.06 -33.11 -54.71
N VAL A 52 -50.50 -34.37 -54.60
CA VAL A 52 -50.74 -35.23 -55.76
C VAL A 52 -52.24 -35.51 -55.89
N ALA A 53 -52.85 -34.95 -56.94
CA ALA A 53 -54.23 -35.18 -57.29
C ALA A 53 -54.37 -36.47 -58.09
N VAL A 54 -54.95 -37.51 -57.49
CA VAL A 54 -55.24 -38.77 -58.18
C VAL A 54 -56.61 -38.70 -58.84
N ILE A 55 -56.63 -38.57 -60.16
CA ILE A 55 -57.84 -38.56 -60.97
C ILE A 55 -58.21 -39.99 -61.32
N THR A 56 -59.42 -40.41 -60.97
CA THR A 56 -59.96 -41.74 -61.29
C THR A 56 -61.03 -41.62 -62.37
N ALA A 57 -60.87 -42.34 -63.47
CA ALA A 57 -61.85 -42.45 -64.54
C ALA A 57 -62.47 -43.86 -64.52
N ARG A 58 -63.78 -43.94 -64.34
CA ARG A 58 -64.52 -45.21 -64.22
C ARG A 58 -65.51 -45.37 -65.37
N ALA A 59 -65.37 -46.45 -66.13
CA ALA A 59 -66.26 -46.86 -67.22
C ALA A 59 -66.91 -48.21 -66.86
N GLY A 60 -68.11 -48.17 -66.28
CA GLY A 60 -68.75 -49.36 -65.72
C GLY A 60 -67.94 -49.99 -64.58
N ALA A 61 -67.47 -51.22 -64.78
CA ALA A 61 -66.70 -51.98 -63.78
C ALA A 61 -65.18 -51.75 -63.87
N VAL A 62 -64.68 -51.06 -64.90
CA VAL A 62 -63.25 -50.79 -65.10
C VAL A 62 -62.93 -49.38 -64.65
N GLU A 63 -61.78 -49.19 -64.01
CA GLU A 63 -61.27 -47.87 -63.65
C GLU A 63 -59.78 -47.74 -63.98
N GLU A 64 -59.35 -46.52 -64.25
CA GLU A 64 -57.96 -46.16 -64.46
C GLU A 64 -57.65 -44.85 -63.73
N THR A 65 -56.38 -44.68 -63.31
CA THR A 65 -55.95 -43.51 -62.54
C THR A 65 -54.88 -42.70 -63.25
N LEU A 66 -54.90 -41.39 -63.04
CA LEU A 66 -53.88 -40.45 -63.48
C LEU A 66 -53.48 -39.57 -62.30
N SER A 67 -52.20 -39.60 -61.92
CA SER A 67 -51.67 -38.74 -60.86
C SER A 67 -51.15 -37.44 -61.47
N LEU A 68 -51.64 -36.30 -60.98
CA LEU A 68 -51.17 -34.97 -61.34
C LEU A 68 -50.63 -34.24 -60.11
N SER A 69 -49.40 -33.76 -60.18
CA SER A 69 -48.80 -32.96 -59.11
C SER A 69 -49.29 -31.51 -59.17
N ILE A 70 -49.79 -31.01 -58.05
CA ILE A 70 -50.09 -29.60 -57.80
C ILE A 70 -48.97 -29.05 -56.95
N ASP A 71 -48.34 -28.01 -57.47
CA ASP A 71 -47.26 -27.29 -56.82
C ASP A 71 -47.78 -26.28 -55.78
N HIS A 72 -46.93 -25.84 -54.85
CA HIS A 72 -47.29 -24.73 -53.95
C HIS A 72 -47.12 -23.38 -54.67
N ASP A 73 -47.67 -22.31 -54.07
CA ASP A 73 -47.43 -20.93 -54.52
C ASP A 73 -46.11 -20.40 -53.92
N LEU A 74 -45.76 -19.14 -54.22
CA LEU A 74 -44.56 -18.50 -53.69
C LEU A 74 -44.51 -18.54 -52.15
N PRO A 75 -43.31 -18.67 -51.55
CA PRO A 75 -43.16 -18.62 -50.10
C PRO A 75 -43.73 -17.32 -49.53
N TYR A 76 -44.58 -17.45 -48.51
CA TYR A 76 -45.27 -16.31 -47.91
C TYR A 76 -44.81 -16.04 -46.48
N ARG A 77 -44.46 -17.08 -45.71
CA ARG A 77 -43.93 -16.91 -44.35
C ARG A 77 -43.12 -18.13 -43.93
N VAL A 78 -42.25 -17.89 -42.96
CA VAL A 78 -41.66 -18.96 -42.14
C VAL A 78 -42.73 -19.48 -41.19
N ALA A 79 -43.11 -20.75 -41.34
CA ALA A 79 -44.15 -21.40 -40.54
C ALA A 79 -43.58 -22.24 -39.40
N TYR A 80 -42.34 -22.68 -39.52
CA TYR A 80 -41.65 -23.50 -38.54
C TYR A 80 -40.22 -23.03 -38.37
N ILE A 81 -39.76 -22.92 -37.12
CA ILE A 81 -38.37 -22.66 -36.78
C ILE A 81 -38.03 -23.48 -35.54
N HIS A 82 -36.91 -24.19 -35.58
CA HIS A 82 -36.35 -24.91 -34.44
C HIS A 82 -34.85 -24.65 -34.37
N TYR A 83 -34.37 -24.30 -33.17
CA TYR A 83 -32.95 -24.13 -32.83
C TYR A 83 -32.80 -24.17 -31.31
N ASP A 84 -31.58 -24.41 -30.82
CA ASP A 84 -31.27 -24.22 -29.40
C ASP A 84 -30.99 -22.73 -29.15
N SER A 85 -31.78 -22.10 -28.30
CA SER A 85 -31.63 -20.66 -28.00
C SER A 85 -30.44 -20.34 -27.12
N GLU A 86 -29.87 -21.34 -26.45
CA GLU A 86 -28.70 -21.21 -25.58
C GLU A 86 -27.71 -22.33 -25.91
N VAL A 87 -26.48 -21.95 -26.23
CA VAL A 87 -25.41 -22.86 -26.69
C VAL A 87 -24.11 -22.35 -26.09
N THR A 88 -23.18 -23.21 -25.69
CA THR A 88 -21.85 -22.75 -25.24
C THR A 88 -21.19 -21.87 -26.29
N ALA A 89 -20.55 -20.78 -25.89
CA ALA A 89 -19.81 -19.92 -26.81
C ALA A 89 -18.76 -20.73 -27.60
N GLY A 90 -18.78 -20.61 -28.92
CA GLY A 90 -17.91 -21.34 -29.84
C GLY A 90 -18.41 -22.75 -30.24
N ASP A 91 -19.45 -23.29 -29.58
CA ASP A 91 -20.09 -24.55 -29.98
C ASP A 91 -21.11 -24.31 -31.11
N SER A 92 -21.63 -25.41 -31.67
CA SER A 92 -22.57 -25.40 -32.79
C SER A 92 -23.99 -25.84 -32.41
N THR A 93 -24.98 -25.22 -33.06
CA THR A 93 -26.38 -25.67 -33.09
C THR A 93 -26.89 -25.70 -34.53
N THR A 94 -28.00 -26.39 -34.78
CA THR A 94 -28.61 -26.48 -36.12
C THR A 94 -29.92 -25.71 -36.16
N ILE A 95 -30.04 -24.78 -37.10
CA ILE A 95 -31.27 -24.01 -37.35
C ILE A 95 -32.08 -24.74 -38.41
N THR A 96 -33.31 -25.13 -38.07
CA THR A 96 -34.25 -25.77 -39.00
C THR A 96 -35.40 -24.82 -39.31
N VAL A 97 -35.67 -24.56 -40.59
CA VAL A 97 -36.69 -23.61 -41.07
C VAL A 97 -37.66 -24.33 -42.01
N GLY A 98 -38.96 -24.19 -41.76
CA GLY A 98 -40.03 -24.67 -42.64
C GLY A 98 -40.86 -23.50 -43.18
N LEU A 99 -41.16 -23.55 -44.47
CA LEU A 99 -41.81 -22.47 -45.21
C LEU A 99 -43.23 -22.86 -45.62
N THR A 100 -44.12 -21.88 -45.67
CA THR A 100 -45.47 -22.06 -46.24
C THR A 100 -45.84 -20.94 -47.18
N ASP A 101 -46.63 -21.27 -48.18
CA ASP A 101 -47.24 -20.30 -49.07
C ASP A 101 -48.44 -19.58 -48.42
N ARG A 102 -49.05 -18.66 -49.19
CA ARG A 102 -50.22 -17.87 -48.76
C ARG A 102 -51.51 -18.69 -48.60
N HIS A 103 -51.51 -19.94 -49.04
CA HIS A 103 -52.62 -20.87 -48.97
C HIS A 103 -52.44 -21.93 -47.88
N GLY A 104 -51.29 -21.90 -47.19
CA GLY A 104 -50.97 -22.82 -46.11
C GLY A 104 -50.31 -24.11 -46.59
N ASN A 105 -49.92 -24.20 -47.86
CA ASN A 105 -49.19 -25.35 -48.36
C ASN A 105 -47.73 -25.29 -47.90
N PRO A 106 -47.12 -26.43 -47.57
CA PRO A 106 -45.67 -26.50 -47.38
C PRO A 106 -44.97 -26.19 -48.72
N VAL A 107 -43.92 -25.40 -48.62
CA VAL A 107 -42.98 -25.14 -49.71
C VAL A 107 -41.93 -26.26 -49.70
N ASP A 108 -41.69 -26.88 -50.84
CA ASP A 108 -40.78 -28.04 -50.98
C ASP A 108 -40.10 -28.09 -52.36
N ASP A 109 -39.25 -29.09 -52.58
CA ASP A 109 -38.42 -29.19 -53.79
C ASP A 109 -39.09 -29.94 -54.95
N ARG A 110 -40.39 -30.26 -54.87
CA ARG A 110 -41.05 -31.14 -55.86
C ARG A 110 -41.11 -30.54 -57.27
N ARG A 111 -40.97 -29.23 -57.42
CA ARG A 111 -40.86 -28.56 -58.74
C ARG A 111 -39.62 -27.68 -58.85
N VAL A 112 -39.50 -26.67 -57.99
CA VAL A 112 -38.35 -25.77 -57.92
C VAL A 112 -38.09 -25.52 -56.44
N ALA A 113 -36.92 -25.88 -55.94
CA ALA A 113 -36.58 -25.64 -54.55
C ALA A 113 -36.33 -24.15 -54.29
N GLU A 114 -37.10 -23.55 -53.39
CA GLU A 114 -36.86 -22.19 -52.92
C GLU A 114 -35.71 -22.08 -51.94
N THR A 115 -35.11 -20.88 -51.92
CA THR A 115 -33.90 -20.59 -51.17
C THR A 115 -34.20 -19.72 -49.95
N VAL A 116 -33.51 -19.99 -48.85
CA VAL A 116 -33.42 -19.10 -47.70
C VAL A 116 -31.97 -18.63 -47.59
N ARG A 117 -31.78 -17.30 -47.57
CA ARG A 117 -30.49 -16.67 -47.27
C ARG A 117 -30.38 -16.43 -45.77
N PHE A 118 -29.26 -16.83 -45.18
CA PHE A 118 -28.92 -16.63 -43.79
C PHE A 118 -27.74 -15.66 -43.68
N SER A 119 -27.78 -14.79 -42.67
CA SER A 119 -26.62 -14.01 -42.22
C SER A 119 -26.60 -13.95 -40.70
N VAL A 120 -25.42 -13.85 -40.09
CA VAL A 120 -25.26 -13.82 -38.62
C VAL A 120 -24.34 -12.67 -38.18
N GLY A 121 -24.66 -12.06 -37.04
CA GLY A 121 -23.79 -11.12 -36.33
C GLY A 121 -23.59 -11.56 -34.87
N SER A 122 -22.46 -11.18 -34.27
CA SER A 122 -22.10 -11.49 -32.86
C SER A 122 -21.21 -10.40 -32.27
N VAL A 123 -20.87 -10.50 -30.97
CA VAL A 123 -20.06 -9.49 -30.26
C VAL A 123 -18.74 -9.15 -30.96
N ASP A 124 -18.07 -10.15 -31.57
CA ASP A 124 -16.78 -10.00 -32.26
C ASP A 124 -16.83 -10.46 -33.74
N ASP A 125 -18.03 -10.57 -34.32
CA ASP A 125 -18.25 -11.08 -35.69
C ASP A 125 -17.60 -12.46 -35.98
N ASP A 126 -17.44 -13.31 -34.95
CA ASP A 126 -16.85 -14.66 -35.07
C ASP A 126 -17.89 -15.77 -35.32
N ALA A 127 -19.19 -15.48 -35.12
CA ALA A 127 -20.25 -16.43 -35.43
C ALA A 127 -20.32 -16.72 -36.94
N VAL A 128 -20.46 -18.00 -37.30
CA VAL A 128 -20.39 -18.46 -38.69
C VAL A 128 -21.30 -19.66 -38.92
N PHE A 129 -21.88 -19.74 -40.12
CA PHE A 129 -22.51 -20.97 -40.60
C PHE A 129 -21.47 -21.93 -41.13
N ILE A 130 -21.79 -23.23 -41.11
CA ILE A 130 -20.97 -24.27 -41.72
C ILE A 130 -21.67 -24.73 -42.99
N ASP A 131 -21.05 -24.51 -44.14
CA ASP A 131 -21.61 -24.91 -45.44
C ASP A 131 -21.57 -26.44 -45.63
N GLY A 132 -22.20 -26.94 -46.71
CA GLY A 132 -22.21 -28.38 -47.03
C GLY A 132 -20.83 -28.99 -47.30
N GLY A 133 -19.80 -28.17 -47.54
CA GLY A 133 -18.39 -28.59 -47.67
C GLY A 133 -17.61 -28.53 -46.37
N GLY A 134 -18.21 -28.05 -45.28
CA GLY A 134 -17.58 -27.86 -43.97
C GLY A 134 -16.87 -26.52 -43.78
N ALA A 135 -16.97 -25.59 -44.73
CA ALA A 135 -16.35 -24.28 -44.63
C ALA A 135 -17.19 -23.33 -43.77
N ALA A 136 -16.50 -22.49 -42.98
CA ALA A 136 -17.11 -21.46 -42.16
C ALA A 136 -17.39 -20.20 -42.98
N VAL A 137 -18.65 -19.77 -43.03
CA VAL A 137 -19.11 -18.62 -43.81
C VAL A 137 -20.05 -17.72 -43.00
N PRO A 138 -19.98 -16.38 -43.11
CA PRO A 138 -20.85 -15.46 -42.37
C PRO A 138 -22.26 -15.35 -42.98
N GLU A 139 -22.40 -15.72 -44.24
CA GLU A 139 -23.67 -15.81 -44.97
C GLU A 139 -23.75 -17.17 -45.67
N LEU A 140 -24.94 -17.76 -45.70
CA LEU A 140 -25.19 -19.03 -46.37
C LEU A 140 -26.55 -18.99 -47.07
N GLU A 141 -26.62 -19.52 -48.29
CA GLU A 141 -27.89 -19.77 -48.97
C GLU A 141 -28.12 -21.27 -49.08
N GLU A 142 -29.29 -21.72 -48.62
CA GLU A 142 -29.69 -23.13 -48.70
C GLU A 142 -31.10 -23.25 -49.26
N THR A 143 -31.32 -24.32 -50.02
CA THR A 143 -32.62 -24.62 -50.62
C THR A 143 -33.45 -25.54 -49.74
N VAL A 144 -34.78 -25.46 -49.84
CA VAL A 144 -35.69 -26.45 -49.23
C VAL A 144 -35.33 -27.84 -49.73
N ASN A 145 -35.28 -28.80 -48.81
CA ASN A 145 -35.04 -30.20 -49.13
C ASN A 145 -36.34 -30.95 -49.46
N ALA A 146 -36.23 -32.23 -49.80
CA ALA A 146 -37.37 -33.12 -50.11
C ALA A 146 -38.41 -33.27 -49.00
N THR A 147 -38.09 -32.84 -47.77
CA THR A 147 -39.02 -32.83 -46.63
C THR A 147 -39.66 -31.47 -46.38
N GLY A 148 -39.34 -30.45 -47.19
CA GLY A 148 -39.87 -29.08 -47.06
C GLY A 148 -39.16 -28.22 -46.00
N PHE A 149 -37.93 -28.59 -45.62
CA PHE A 149 -37.15 -27.86 -44.61
C PHE A 149 -35.81 -27.40 -45.15
N VAL A 150 -35.31 -26.31 -44.56
CA VAL A 150 -33.93 -25.84 -44.69
C VAL A 150 -33.23 -26.07 -43.35
N GLN A 151 -32.04 -26.67 -43.37
CA GLN A 151 -31.25 -26.94 -42.18
C GLN A 151 -29.85 -26.36 -42.32
N VAL A 152 -29.45 -25.50 -41.38
CA VAL A 152 -28.16 -24.83 -41.41
C VAL A 152 -27.46 -24.97 -40.05
N PRO A 153 -26.26 -25.57 -40.00
CA PRO A 153 -25.43 -25.53 -38.80
C PRO A 153 -24.85 -24.13 -38.60
N LEU A 154 -24.96 -23.61 -37.38
CA LEU A 154 -24.33 -22.37 -36.92
C LEU A 154 -23.35 -22.70 -35.80
N ARG A 155 -22.10 -22.24 -35.93
CA ARG A 155 -21.18 -22.10 -34.80
C ARG A 155 -21.36 -20.71 -34.20
N THR A 156 -21.69 -20.64 -32.92
CA THR A 156 -21.75 -19.37 -32.19
C THR A 156 -20.38 -18.70 -32.13
N GLY A 157 -20.34 -17.38 -31.92
CA GLY A 157 -19.09 -16.69 -31.66
C GLY A 157 -18.37 -17.27 -30.45
N ARG A 158 -17.04 -17.29 -30.47
CA ARG A 158 -16.21 -17.77 -29.34
C ARG A 158 -16.27 -16.87 -28.11
N SER A 159 -16.87 -15.68 -28.22
CA SER A 159 -17.11 -14.79 -27.08
C SER A 159 -18.54 -14.95 -26.58
N ILE A 160 -18.72 -14.93 -25.26
CA ILE A 160 -20.06 -14.96 -24.62
C ILE A 160 -20.91 -13.80 -25.15
N GLY A 161 -22.17 -14.08 -25.49
CA GLY A 161 -23.11 -13.05 -25.90
C GLY A 161 -24.10 -13.50 -26.97
N GLU A 162 -24.87 -12.54 -27.47
CA GLU A 162 -25.91 -12.80 -28.48
C GLU A 162 -25.33 -13.04 -29.87
N ASN A 163 -25.89 -14.04 -30.55
CA ASN A 163 -25.69 -14.31 -31.98
C ASN A 163 -27.03 -14.08 -32.68
N ILE A 164 -27.12 -13.02 -33.48
CA ILE A 164 -28.36 -12.62 -34.15
C ILE A 164 -28.33 -13.14 -35.57
N VAL A 165 -29.22 -14.07 -35.88
CA VAL A 165 -29.35 -14.64 -37.23
C VAL A 165 -30.52 -13.99 -37.94
N ARG A 166 -30.26 -13.46 -39.14
CA ARG A 166 -31.27 -13.03 -40.10
C ARG A 166 -31.50 -14.12 -41.13
N MET A 167 -32.76 -14.40 -41.42
CA MET A 167 -33.22 -15.30 -42.47
C MET A 167 -34.06 -14.51 -43.46
N THR A 168 -33.69 -14.54 -44.74
CA THR A 168 -34.43 -13.91 -45.84
C THR A 168 -34.92 -14.99 -46.80
N VAL A 169 -36.24 -15.16 -46.88
CA VAL A 169 -36.87 -16.14 -47.78
C VAL A 169 -36.97 -15.56 -49.19
N LEU A 170 -36.46 -16.26 -50.19
CA LEU A 170 -36.47 -15.85 -51.61
C LEU A 170 -37.50 -16.66 -52.43
N PRO A 171 -38.13 -16.07 -53.46
CA PRO A 171 -38.05 -14.66 -53.88
C PRO A 171 -39.00 -13.73 -53.08
N GLY A 172 -39.75 -14.26 -52.10
CA GLY A 172 -40.79 -13.52 -51.37
C GLY A 172 -40.28 -12.32 -50.55
N GLY A 173 -38.97 -12.25 -50.25
CA GLY A 173 -38.34 -11.16 -49.52
C GLY A 173 -38.76 -11.07 -48.05
N VAL A 174 -39.19 -12.19 -47.45
CA VAL A 174 -39.68 -12.22 -46.07
C VAL A 174 -38.50 -12.39 -45.12
N ASP A 175 -38.28 -11.40 -44.27
CA ASP A 175 -37.24 -11.43 -43.25
C ASP A 175 -37.75 -11.99 -41.93
N ARG A 176 -36.89 -12.78 -41.26
CA ARG A 176 -37.11 -13.27 -39.90
C ARG A 176 -35.79 -13.24 -39.12
N TYR A 177 -35.88 -12.94 -37.83
CA TYR A 177 -34.73 -12.89 -36.94
C TYR A 177 -34.89 -13.89 -35.80
N ILE A 178 -33.79 -14.48 -35.37
CA ILE A 178 -33.66 -15.26 -34.14
C ILE A 178 -32.41 -14.83 -33.38
N SER A 179 -32.39 -15.09 -32.08
CA SER A 179 -31.26 -14.85 -31.19
C SER A 179 -30.83 -16.17 -30.55
N ILE A 180 -29.52 -16.42 -30.53
CA ILE A 180 -28.88 -17.56 -29.88
C ILE A 180 -27.84 -17.03 -28.90
N HIS A 181 -28.02 -17.30 -27.62
CA HIS A 181 -27.12 -16.82 -26.57
C HIS A 181 -25.94 -17.79 -26.38
N GLY A 182 -24.72 -17.30 -26.60
CA GLY A 182 -23.46 -17.98 -26.32
C GLY A 182 -23.19 -18.01 -24.82
N LEU A 183 -23.36 -19.16 -24.18
CA LEU A 183 -23.23 -19.36 -22.73
C LEU A 183 -21.75 -19.46 -22.28
N PRO A 184 -21.45 -19.03 -21.04
CA PRO A 184 -20.14 -19.19 -20.39
C PRO A 184 -19.88 -20.63 -19.90
N THR A 185 -20.38 -21.65 -20.59
CA THR A 185 -20.32 -23.05 -20.12
C THR A 185 -19.19 -23.83 -20.78
N GLY A 186 -18.14 -23.17 -21.27
CA GLY A 186 -16.98 -23.82 -21.87
C GLY A 186 -16.27 -24.80 -20.93
N LEU A 187 -15.57 -25.79 -21.51
CA LEU A 187 -14.72 -26.68 -20.71
C LEU A 187 -13.52 -25.90 -20.15
N PRO A 188 -13.14 -26.10 -18.87
CA PRO A 188 -11.99 -25.39 -18.29
C PRO A 188 -10.68 -25.67 -19.04
N ALA A 189 -9.96 -24.60 -19.37
CA ALA A 189 -8.62 -24.62 -19.95
C ALA A 189 -7.59 -23.83 -19.12
N ALA A 190 -8.04 -22.91 -18.27
CA ALA A 190 -7.16 -22.18 -17.35
C ALA A 190 -7.86 -21.89 -16.01
N ILE A 191 -7.05 -21.67 -14.98
CA ILE A 191 -7.49 -21.33 -13.63
C ILE A 191 -6.60 -20.24 -13.04
N THR A 192 -7.21 -19.29 -12.34
CA THR A 192 -6.49 -18.35 -11.47
C THR A 192 -7.01 -18.47 -10.04
N ALA A 193 -6.18 -18.10 -9.07
CA ALA A 193 -6.50 -18.13 -7.67
C ALA A 193 -5.96 -16.89 -6.96
N SER A 194 -6.72 -16.38 -5.99
CA SER A 194 -6.29 -15.35 -5.05
C SER A 194 -6.67 -15.74 -3.62
N VAL A 195 -5.92 -15.21 -2.65
CA VAL A 195 -6.11 -15.46 -1.22
C VAL A 195 -6.29 -14.13 -0.51
N SER A 196 -7.17 -14.09 0.47
CA SER A 196 -7.36 -12.94 1.37
C SER A 196 -7.45 -13.40 2.83
N PRO A 197 -6.76 -12.74 3.77
CA PRO A 197 -5.81 -11.66 3.55
C PRO A 197 -4.57 -12.13 2.77
N ASP A 198 -3.95 -11.21 2.04
CA ASP A 198 -2.71 -11.45 1.30
C ASP A 198 -1.51 -10.96 2.11
N ALA A 199 -0.38 -11.67 2.04
CA ALA A 199 0.87 -11.27 2.67
C ALA A 199 2.07 -11.89 1.93
N ASP A 200 3.17 -11.14 1.85
CA ASP A 200 4.43 -11.55 1.19
C ASP A 200 5.41 -12.11 2.25
N PRO A 201 6.05 -13.28 2.05
CA PRO A 201 5.99 -14.17 0.89
C PRO A 201 4.89 -15.22 0.92
N VAL A 202 4.20 -15.37 2.05
CA VAL A 202 3.12 -16.35 2.23
C VAL A 202 2.01 -15.70 3.05
N PRO A 203 0.75 -15.72 2.57
CA PRO A 203 -0.41 -15.32 3.35
C PRO A 203 -0.49 -16.08 4.68
N TYR A 204 -0.67 -15.36 5.78
CA TYR A 204 -0.72 -15.95 7.11
C TYR A 204 -1.93 -15.49 7.94
N GLN A 205 -2.35 -16.34 8.89
CA GLN A 205 -3.39 -16.06 9.88
C GLN A 205 -3.00 -16.64 11.25
N PRO A 206 -3.50 -16.09 12.37
CA PRO A 206 -3.32 -16.68 13.70
C PRO A 206 -3.90 -18.09 13.78
N ALA A 207 -3.20 -19.00 14.47
CA ALA A 207 -3.71 -20.33 14.84
C ALA A 207 -4.56 -20.26 16.12
N ASP A 208 -5.62 -19.47 16.11
CA ASP A 208 -6.45 -19.11 17.28
C ASP A 208 -7.82 -19.81 17.34
N GLY A 209 -8.08 -20.74 16.42
CA GLY A 209 -9.38 -21.42 16.31
C GLY A 209 -10.53 -20.55 15.79
N GLY A 210 -10.27 -19.31 15.36
CA GLY A 210 -11.27 -18.39 14.82
C GLY A 210 -10.92 -17.75 13.46
N SER A 211 -9.64 -17.56 13.17
CA SER A 211 -9.13 -16.85 11.99
C SER A 211 -9.15 -17.72 10.73
N THR A 212 -9.58 -17.14 9.60
CA THR A 212 -9.77 -17.87 8.32
C THR A 212 -9.20 -17.12 7.12
N PHE A 213 -8.93 -17.86 6.05
CA PHE A 213 -8.67 -17.33 4.72
C PHE A 213 -9.90 -17.41 3.82
N SER A 214 -10.01 -16.48 2.88
CA SER A 214 -10.93 -16.56 1.74
C SER A 214 -10.13 -16.77 0.47
N LEU A 215 -10.30 -17.91 -0.19
CA LEU A 215 -9.67 -18.24 -1.46
C LEU A 215 -10.70 -18.10 -2.58
N THR A 216 -10.35 -17.34 -3.62
CA THR A 216 -11.19 -17.15 -4.79
C THR A 216 -10.53 -17.78 -6.00
N TYR A 217 -11.21 -18.73 -6.63
CA TYR A 217 -10.78 -19.41 -7.85
C TYR A 217 -11.62 -18.92 -9.03
N ARG A 218 -11.01 -18.72 -10.19
CA ARG A 218 -11.72 -18.39 -11.43
C ARG A 218 -11.27 -19.33 -12.54
N LEU A 219 -12.23 -20.02 -13.16
CA LEU A 219 -12.01 -20.87 -14.31
C LEU A 219 -12.30 -20.13 -15.61
N PHE A 220 -11.47 -20.41 -16.60
CA PHE A 220 -11.62 -19.92 -17.97
C PHE A 220 -11.62 -21.08 -18.96
N ASP A 221 -12.37 -20.95 -20.03
CA ASP A 221 -12.35 -21.89 -21.15
C ASP A 221 -11.16 -21.63 -22.10
N ALA A 222 -11.08 -22.40 -23.19
CA ALA A 222 -10.00 -22.30 -24.17
C ALA A 222 -9.95 -20.95 -24.92
N TRP A 223 -11.02 -20.15 -24.86
CA TRP A 223 -11.16 -18.86 -25.51
C TRP A 223 -11.00 -17.70 -24.51
N GLY A 224 -10.77 -17.99 -23.23
CA GLY A 224 -10.64 -16.99 -22.18
C GLY A 224 -11.97 -16.53 -21.59
N ASN A 225 -13.09 -17.15 -21.96
CA ASN A 225 -14.38 -16.89 -21.32
C ASN A 225 -14.42 -17.51 -19.93
N PRO A 226 -15.17 -16.94 -18.98
CA PRO A 226 -15.64 -17.66 -17.80
C PRO A 226 -16.16 -19.07 -18.10
N ALA A 227 -15.73 -20.06 -17.32
CA ALA A 227 -16.26 -21.42 -17.35
C ALA A 227 -17.20 -21.65 -16.15
N ALA A 228 -18.47 -21.32 -16.32
CA ALA A 228 -19.55 -21.38 -15.36
C ALA A 228 -20.12 -22.80 -15.19
N GLY A 229 -20.64 -23.10 -14.00
CA GLY A 229 -21.25 -24.39 -13.68
C GLY A 229 -20.27 -25.56 -13.67
N ARG A 230 -18.97 -25.29 -13.47
CA ARG A 230 -17.89 -26.27 -13.49
C ARG A 230 -17.43 -26.59 -12.09
N ASP A 231 -17.20 -27.87 -11.82
CA ASP A 231 -16.74 -28.33 -10.51
C ASP A 231 -15.22 -28.21 -10.37
N LEU A 232 -14.78 -27.68 -9.22
CA LEU A 232 -13.41 -27.66 -8.73
C LEU A 232 -13.27 -28.57 -7.52
N ARG A 233 -12.35 -29.52 -7.60
CA ARG A 233 -11.94 -30.32 -6.46
C ARG A 233 -10.81 -29.61 -5.72
N ILE A 234 -11.03 -29.36 -4.43
CA ILE A 234 -10.05 -28.81 -3.51
C ILE A 234 -9.48 -29.93 -2.65
N VAL A 235 -8.16 -29.99 -2.52
CA VAL A 235 -7.44 -30.90 -1.62
C VAL A 235 -6.35 -30.12 -0.90
N THR A 236 -6.19 -30.34 0.40
CA THR A 236 -5.09 -29.73 1.16
C THR A 236 -3.96 -30.73 1.43
N SER A 237 -2.81 -30.23 1.88
CA SER A 237 -1.70 -31.07 2.34
C SER A 237 -2.00 -31.81 3.65
N LEU A 238 -3.12 -31.51 4.31
CA LEU A 238 -3.59 -32.23 5.50
C LEU A 238 -4.50 -33.39 5.08
N ALA A 239 -4.28 -34.56 5.69
CA ALA A 239 -5.05 -35.75 5.36
C ALA A 239 -6.54 -35.59 5.75
N GLY A 240 -7.44 -35.95 4.83
CA GLY A 240 -8.88 -35.93 5.06
C GLY A 240 -9.58 -34.61 4.75
N GLU A 241 -8.85 -33.57 4.33
CA GLU A 241 -9.42 -32.28 3.97
C GLU A 241 -9.61 -32.16 2.46
N SER A 242 -10.87 -32.27 2.02
CA SER A 242 -11.25 -32.06 0.62
C SER A 242 -12.63 -31.45 0.50
N ALA A 243 -12.83 -30.64 -0.53
CA ALA A 243 -14.13 -30.06 -0.87
C ALA A 243 -14.34 -30.08 -2.39
N VAL A 244 -15.58 -29.96 -2.83
CA VAL A 244 -15.93 -29.68 -4.22
C VAL A 244 -16.73 -28.39 -4.25
N LEU A 245 -16.29 -27.46 -5.10
CA LEU A 245 -16.94 -26.17 -5.31
C LEU A 245 -17.41 -26.09 -6.76
N THR A 246 -18.52 -25.41 -7.01
CA THR A 246 -19.01 -25.19 -8.38
C THR A 246 -18.89 -23.71 -8.73
N THR A 247 -18.41 -23.41 -9.94
CA THR A 247 -18.31 -22.01 -10.40
C THR A 247 -19.68 -21.40 -10.66
N ASN A 248 -19.83 -20.13 -10.31
CA ASN A 248 -21.01 -19.33 -10.65
C ASN A 248 -21.00 -18.89 -12.13
N GLY A 249 -21.99 -18.07 -12.54
CA GLY A 249 -22.12 -17.56 -13.91
C GLY A 249 -20.95 -16.73 -14.43
N THR A 250 -20.01 -16.30 -13.58
CA THR A 250 -18.79 -15.56 -13.97
C THR A 250 -17.53 -16.43 -13.86
N GLY A 251 -17.69 -17.74 -13.71
CA GLY A 251 -16.61 -18.71 -13.65
C GLY A 251 -15.90 -18.74 -12.30
N VAL A 252 -16.49 -18.16 -11.24
CA VAL A 252 -15.84 -17.98 -9.93
C VAL A 252 -16.38 -18.96 -8.90
N ALA A 253 -15.49 -19.53 -8.08
CA ALA A 253 -15.80 -20.33 -6.91
C ALA A 253 -14.98 -19.84 -5.70
N CYS A 254 -15.58 -19.79 -4.51
CA CYS A 254 -14.92 -19.30 -3.29
C CYS A 254 -14.86 -20.37 -2.21
N LEU A 255 -13.75 -20.41 -1.46
CA LEU A 255 -13.53 -21.27 -0.31
C LEU A 255 -13.17 -20.42 0.90
N THR A 256 -13.88 -20.62 2.02
CA THR A 256 -13.40 -20.20 3.33
C THR A 256 -12.59 -21.34 3.94
N TYR A 257 -11.33 -21.08 4.27
CA TYR A 257 -10.40 -22.09 4.76
C TYR A 257 -9.86 -21.75 6.15
N GLY A 258 -9.86 -22.75 7.04
CA GLY A 258 -9.67 -22.58 8.48
C GLY A 258 -11.00 -22.61 9.25
N PRO A 259 -11.00 -22.24 10.53
CA PRO A 259 -9.84 -21.88 11.33
C PRO A 259 -8.98 -23.08 11.75
N LYS A 260 -7.81 -22.83 12.35
CA LYS A 260 -6.90 -23.85 12.90
C LYS A 260 -6.42 -23.45 14.30
N ASP A 261 -6.19 -24.45 15.15
CA ASP A 261 -5.61 -24.29 16.49
C ASP A 261 -4.11 -24.63 16.53
N THR A 262 -3.55 -25.06 15.40
CA THR A 262 -2.15 -25.51 15.28
C THR A 262 -1.45 -24.74 14.19
N THR A 263 -0.18 -24.41 14.44
CA THR A 263 0.65 -23.72 13.46
C THR A 263 1.12 -24.66 12.34
N GLY A 264 1.40 -24.09 11.17
CA GLY A 264 1.96 -24.81 10.04
C GLY A 264 1.58 -24.23 8.69
N ARG A 265 2.36 -24.61 7.68
CA ARG A 265 2.07 -24.30 6.27
C ARG A 265 1.18 -25.37 5.67
N ILE A 266 0.19 -24.92 4.91
CA ILE A 266 -0.79 -25.78 4.26
C ILE A 266 -0.85 -25.41 2.78
N THR A 267 -0.62 -26.40 1.93
CA THR A 267 -0.80 -26.25 0.48
C THR A 267 -2.22 -26.68 0.12
N ILE A 268 -2.99 -25.77 -0.46
CA ILE A 268 -4.35 -25.97 -0.95
C ILE A 268 -4.28 -26.05 -2.47
N THR A 269 -4.64 -27.20 -3.03
CA THR A 269 -4.63 -27.43 -4.48
C THR A 269 -6.06 -27.47 -4.99
N ALA A 270 -6.37 -26.59 -5.94
CA ALA A 270 -7.64 -26.60 -6.66
C ALA A 270 -7.42 -27.18 -8.06
N THR A 271 -8.24 -28.17 -8.44
CA THR A 271 -8.17 -28.85 -9.74
C THR A 271 -9.55 -28.90 -10.36
N ALA A 272 -9.69 -28.50 -11.63
CA ALA A 272 -10.96 -28.63 -12.35
C ALA A 272 -11.29 -30.12 -12.57
N VAL A 273 -12.52 -30.53 -12.25
CA VAL A 273 -12.96 -31.93 -12.34
C VAL A 273 -13.01 -32.40 -13.80
N ASP A 274 -13.49 -31.54 -14.70
CA ASP A 274 -13.62 -31.85 -16.12
C ASP A 274 -12.29 -31.85 -16.88
N ASN A 275 -11.23 -31.28 -16.28
CA ASN A 275 -9.89 -31.23 -16.87
C ASN A 275 -8.80 -31.17 -15.80
N ALA A 276 -8.25 -32.34 -15.45
CA ALA A 276 -7.25 -32.47 -14.39
C ALA A 276 -5.93 -31.73 -14.65
N SER A 277 -5.66 -31.30 -15.90
CA SER A 277 -4.48 -30.46 -16.20
C SER A 277 -4.63 -29.02 -15.72
N VAL A 278 -5.87 -28.56 -15.50
CA VAL A 278 -6.19 -27.23 -14.99
C VAL A 278 -6.18 -27.28 -13.47
N THR A 279 -5.02 -26.96 -12.90
CA THR A 279 -4.77 -27.03 -11.46
C THR A 279 -3.92 -25.86 -10.98
N VAL A 280 -4.18 -25.37 -9.76
CA VAL A 280 -3.37 -24.31 -9.13
C VAL A 280 -3.15 -24.61 -7.65
N PRO A 281 -1.90 -24.64 -7.17
CA PRO A 281 -1.59 -24.70 -5.74
C PRO A 281 -1.57 -23.28 -5.14
N GLN A 282 -2.04 -23.16 -3.91
CA GLN A 282 -1.89 -21.97 -3.07
C GLN A 282 -1.36 -22.38 -1.70
N VAL A 283 -0.41 -21.63 -1.15
CA VAL A 283 0.18 -21.92 0.16
C VAL A 283 -0.28 -20.85 1.14
N VAL A 284 -0.79 -21.29 2.29
CA VAL A 284 -1.15 -20.43 3.42
C VAL A 284 -0.48 -20.93 4.70
N GLU A 285 -0.26 -20.04 5.67
CA GLU A 285 0.41 -20.35 6.92
C GLU A 285 -0.47 -19.98 8.12
N PHE A 286 -0.64 -20.92 9.06
CA PHE A 286 -1.17 -20.60 10.39
C PHE A 286 0.00 -20.44 11.36
N ILE A 287 0.03 -19.32 12.08
CA ILE A 287 1.17 -18.93 12.93
C ILE A 287 0.78 -18.75 14.39
N HIS A 288 1.78 -18.80 15.26
CA HIS A 288 1.58 -18.47 16.66
C HIS A 288 1.73 -16.96 16.83
N THR A 289 0.75 -16.30 17.46
CA THR A 289 0.78 -14.85 17.75
C THR A 289 1.30 -14.53 19.13
N GLY A 290 1.67 -15.54 19.91
CA GLY A 290 2.34 -15.32 21.19
C GLY A 290 3.72 -14.70 21.02
N PRO A 291 4.26 -14.15 22.10
CA PRO A 291 5.47 -13.33 22.06
C PRO A 291 6.71 -14.17 21.73
N ALA A 292 7.57 -13.62 20.86
CA ALA A 292 8.75 -14.30 20.33
C ALA A 292 10.07 -13.55 20.63
N ASP A 293 10.06 -12.22 20.59
CA ASP A 293 11.25 -11.42 20.85
C ASP A 293 10.92 -10.11 21.60
N MET A 294 11.93 -9.50 22.21
CA MET A 294 11.85 -8.20 22.86
C MET A 294 12.95 -7.28 22.33
N LEU A 295 12.57 -6.04 21.99
CA LEU A 295 13.48 -4.94 21.67
C LEU A 295 13.57 -3.98 22.85
N LEU A 296 14.69 -3.28 23.02
CA LEU A 296 14.88 -2.28 24.08
C LEU A 296 15.41 -0.97 23.48
N SER A 297 14.80 0.14 23.89
CA SER A 297 15.19 1.49 23.51
C SER A 297 15.11 2.42 24.71
N ALA A 298 15.85 3.53 24.64
CA ALA A 298 15.81 4.60 25.63
C ALA A 298 15.82 5.95 24.92
N ASN A 299 15.04 6.91 25.44
CA ASN A 299 14.95 8.23 24.87
C ASN A 299 14.93 9.32 25.97
N PRO A 300 15.97 10.16 26.08
CA PRO A 300 17.27 10.09 25.39
C PRO A 300 18.21 9.03 26.00
N GLN A 301 19.25 8.60 25.28
CA GLN A 301 20.32 7.72 25.82
C GLN A 301 21.43 8.47 26.55
N SER A 302 21.58 9.76 26.26
CA SER A 302 22.54 10.66 26.90
C SER A 302 21.82 11.92 27.37
N MET A 303 22.03 12.30 28.62
CA MET A 303 21.21 13.29 29.32
C MET A 303 22.01 14.08 30.36
N PRO A 304 21.49 15.18 30.92
CA PRO A 304 22.23 15.90 31.94
C PRO A 304 22.24 15.07 33.21
N SER A 305 23.29 15.19 34.01
CA SER A 305 23.23 14.76 35.41
C SER A 305 22.12 15.49 36.18
N ARG A 306 21.72 14.93 37.31
CA ARG A 306 20.64 15.51 38.12
C ARG A 306 21.05 16.77 38.90
N ASP A 307 22.34 16.97 39.18
CA ASP A 307 22.87 18.21 39.77
C ASP A 307 22.82 19.39 38.80
N VAL A 308 22.95 19.12 37.49
CA VAL A 308 22.81 20.14 36.43
C VAL A 308 21.35 20.38 36.06
N ASN A 309 20.56 19.32 35.89
CA ASN A 309 19.13 19.41 35.63
C ASN A 309 18.36 18.39 36.48
N PRO A 310 17.69 18.84 37.55
CA PRO A 310 16.90 17.96 38.41
C PRO A 310 15.75 17.22 37.72
N SER A 311 15.29 17.73 36.56
CA SER A 311 14.22 17.14 35.75
C SER A 311 14.72 16.15 34.68
N SER A 312 16.03 15.90 34.62
CA SER A 312 16.62 14.98 33.66
C SER A 312 16.06 13.56 33.83
N VAL A 313 15.53 13.01 32.74
CA VAL A 313 14.86 11.70 32.71
C VAL A 313 15.03 11.07 31.33
N SER A 314 15.15 9.74 31.30
CA SER A 314 15.09 8.93 30.08
C SER A 314 13.91 7.99 30.15
N THR A 315 13.15 7.91 29.07
CA THR A 315 12.06 6.94 28.94
C THR A 315 12.60 5.67 28.33
N LEU A 316 12.55 4.58 29.08
CA LEU A 316 12.91 3.24 28.62
C LEU A 316 11.67 2.55 28.08
N ARG A 317 11.78 1.96 26.88
CA ARG A 317 10.71 1.19 26.26
C ARG A 317 11.24 -0.17 25.83
N ALA A 318 10.74 -1.22 26.45
CA ALA A 318 10.87 -2.58 25.96
C ALA A 318 9.66 -2.91 25.08
N LYS A 319 9.86 -3.30 23.82
CA LYS A 319 8.78 -3.71 22.89
C LYS A 319 8.80 -5.22 22.74
N VAL A 320 7.75 -5.92 23.15
CA VAL A 320 7.59 -7.36 22.90
C VAL A 320 6.82 -7.56 21.60
N ILE A 321 7.33 -8.46 20.76
CA ILE A 321 6.81 -8.74 19.43
C ILE A 321 6.67 -10.24 19.18
N ASP A 322 5.71 -10.62 18.33
CA ASP A 322 5.54 -11.99 17.84
C ASP A 322 6.57 -12.33 16.73
N GLU A 323 6.49 -13.53 16.18
CA GLU A 323 7.40 -14.01 15.12
C GLU A 323 7.30 -13.23 13.79
N LYS A 324 6.23 -12.45 13.59
CA LYS A 324 6.05 -11.58 12.42
C LYS A 324 6.32 -10.11 12.73
N GLY A 325 6.71 -9.79 13.97
CA GLY A 325 7.00 -8.43 14.41
C GLY A 325 5.79 -7.64 14.89
N ASN A 326 4.62 -8.27 15.02
CA ASN A 326 3.43 -7.61 15.57
C ASN A 326 3.59 -7.41 17.08
N PRO A 327 3.09 -6.29 17.64
CA PRO A 327 3.19 -6.04 19.07
C PRO A 327 2.37 -7.03 19.91
N VAL A 328 2.92 -7.43 21.06
CA VAL A 328 2.23 -8.31 22.02
C VAL A 328 2.06 -7.61 23.36
N GLY A 329 0.80 -7.37 23.74
CA GLY A 329 0.40 -6.78 25.02
C GLY A 329 0.22 -7.80 26.14
N GLY A 330 0.29 -7.35 27.39
CA GLY A 330 0.09 -8.18 28.59
C GLY A 330 1.34 -8.91 29.09
N GLU A 331 2.52 -8.57 28.60
CA GLU A 331 3.78 -9.22 28.93
C GLU A 331 4.55 -8.46 30.00
N ASP A 332 4.95 -9.14 31.08
CA ASP A 332 5.71 -8.54 32.17
C ASP A 332 7.21 -8.42 31.84
N VAL A 333 7.70 -7.19 31.77
CA VAL A 333 9.13 -6.90 31.57
C VAL A 333 9.73 -6.31 32.85
N THR A 334 10.85 -6.87 33.30
CA THR A 334 11.60 -6.37 34.45
C THR A 334 12.83 -5.57 34.02
N PHE A 335 13.15 -4.50 34.74
CA PHE A 335 14.26 -3.59 34.45
C PHE A 335 15.22 -3.53 35.64
N SER A 336 16.52 -3.51 35.36
CA SER A 336 17.57 -3.37 36.38
C SER A 336 18.70 -2.49 35.89
N ILE A 337 19.31 -1.74 36.81
CA ILE A 337 20.54 -0.98 36.57
C ILE A 337 21.73 -1.89 36.93
N ARG A 338 22.71 -1.96 36.04
CA ARG A 338 23.97 -2.70 36.23
C ARG A 338 25.15 -1.85 35.79
N ASN A 339 26.35 -2.26 36.22
CA ASN A 339 27.62 -1.68 35.76
C ASN A 339 27.67 -0.15 35.86
N THR A 340 27.18 0.41 36.97
CA THR A 340 27.29 1.86 37.21
C THR A 340 28.76 2.24 37.35
N ASP A 341 29.20 3.17 36.51
CA ASP A 341 30.57 3.69 36.49
C ASP A 341 30.55 5.21 36.39
N THR A 342 31.26 5.87 37.30
CA THR A 342 31.40 7.32 37.38
C THR A 342 32.82 7.79 37.10
N GLY A 343 33.70 6.93 36.59
CA GLY A 343 35.04 7.33 36.11
C GLY A 343 35.93 8.00 37.17
N GLY A 344 35.64 7.83 38.46
CA GLY A 344 36.35 8.48 39.57
C GLY A 344 35.77 9.83 40.03
N PHE A 345 34.64 10.29 39.46
CA PHE A 345 33.95 11.49 39.92
C PHE A 345 33.07 11.20 41.15
N VAL A 346 32.96 12.19 42.05
CA VAL A 346 32.16 12.10 43.28
C VAL A 346 30.67 12.20 42.96
N GLN A 347 30.01 11.05 42.92
CA GLN A 347 28.56 10.95 42.81
C GLN A 347 27.92 11.05 44.19
N VAL A 348 27.05 12.04 44.37
CA VAL A 348 26.31 12.30 45.63
C VAL A 348 24.91 11.67 45.63
N SER A 349 24.44 11.17 44.48
CA SER A 349 23.20 10.42 44.37
C SER A 349 23.27 9.42 43.23
N ASP A 350 22.86 8.19 43.50
CA ASP A 350 22.84 7.11 42.50
C ASP A 350 21.73 7.29 41.47
N PRO A 351 21.93 6.76 40.24
CA PRO A 351 20.84 6.62 39.28
C PRO A 351 19.80 5.62 39.80
N TYR A 352 18.53 5.81 39.42
CA TYR A 352 17.45 4.92 39.82
C TYR A 352 16.34 4.83 38.76
N LEU A 353 15.54 3.77 38.84
CA LEU A 353 14.35 3.56 38.02
C LEU A 353 13.10 3.94 38.83
N ALA A 354 12.11 4.58 38.21
CA ALA A 354 10.82 4.87 38.84
C ALA A 354 10.08 3.59 39.22
N GLU A 355 10.05 2.64 38.30
CA GLU A 355 9.55 1.28 38.48
C GLU A 355 10.61 0.26 38.02
N THR A 356 10.59 -0.94 38.59
CA THR A 356 11.49 -2.04 38.20
C THR A 356 10.81 -3.07 37.30
N SER A 357 9.54 -2.87 36.96
CA SER A 357 8.81 -3.67 36.00
C SER A 357 7.67 -2.87 35.38
N ALA A 358 7.26 -3.26 34.17
CA ALA A 358 6.06 -2.77 33.51
C ALA A 358 5.48 -3.88 32.62
N GLU A 359 4.15 -3.89 32.49
CA GLU A 359 3.42 -4.76 31.57
C GLU A 359 3.35 -4.09 30.19
N THR A 360 3.44 -4.86 29.11
CA THR A 360 3.32 -4.31 27.76
C THR A 360 1.89 -3.86 27.47
N ASP A 361 1.75 -2.65 26.90
CA ASP A 361 0.46 -2.13 26.43
C ASP A 361 0.00 -2.80 25.10
N GLY A 362 -1.11 -2.33 24.52
CA GLY A 362 -1.62 -2.84 23.25
C GLY A 362 -0.68 -2.63 22.04
N ASP A 363 0.32 -1.75 22.17
CA ASP A 363 1.38 -1.53 21.19
C ASP A 363 2.65 -2.32 21.53
N GLY A 364 2.56 -3.23 22.50
CA GLY A 364 3.61 -4.13 22.94
C GLY A 364 4.69 -3.45 23.78
N HIS A 365 4.46 -2.23 24.28
CA HIS A 365 5.47 -1.45 25.01
C HIS A 365 5.33 -1.55 26.53
N ALA A 366 6.36 -2.06 27.20
CA ALA A 366 6.57 -1.91 28.63
C ALA A 366 7.47 -0.69 28.86
N THR A 367 6.95 0.34 29.53
CA THR A 367 7.61 1.65 29.68
C THR A 367 7.95 1.96 31.14
N VAL A 368 9.19 2.32 31.41
CA VAL A 368 9.64 2.81 32.74
C VAL A 368 10.51 4.07 32.59
N ARG A 369 10.63 4.85 33.66
CA ARG A 369 11.49 6.05 33.68
C ARG A 369 12.81 5.80 34.39
N PHE A 370 13.89 6.24 33.78
CA PHE A 370 15.23 6.26 34.36
C PHE A 370 15.64 7.68 34.74
N TYR A 371 16.13 7.84 35.97
CA TYR A 371 16.68 9.09 36.48
C TYR A 371 18.20 8.94 36.66
N PRO A 372 19.00 9.87 36.13
CA PRO A 372 20.46 9.79 36.20
C PRO A 372 20.97 10.12 37.60
N GLY A 373 22.23 9.77 37.85
CA GLY A 373 22.95 10.16 39.06
C GLY A 373 23.22 11.68 39.13
N ALA A 374 23.65 12.13 40.30
CA ALA A 374 24.06 13.52 40.56
C ALA A 374 25.48 13.57 41.11
N PHE A 375 26.29 14.51 40.63
CA PHE A 375 27.64 14.78 41.10
C PHE A 375 27.70 15.88 42.16
N THR A 376 28.82 15.94 42.89
CA THR A 376 29.05 17.03 43.84
C THR A 376 29.08 18.38 43.13
N THR A 377 28.45 19.39 43.73
CA THR A 377 28.51 20.78 43.27
C THR A 377 29.51 21.62 44.07
N ASP A 378 30.17 21.01 45.06
CA ASP A 378 31.21 21.65 45.86
C ASP A 378 32.50 21.78 45.06
N ARG A 379 32.81 23.01 44.60
CA ARG A 379 34.02 23.33 43.83
C ARG A 379 35.30 23.23 44.64
N GLU A 380 35.22 23.15 45.97
CA GLU A 380 36.37 22.99 46.86
C GLU A 380 36.75 21.52 47.07
N ASP A 381 35.89 20.58 46.63
CA ASP A 381 36.21 19.15 46.64
C ASP A 381 37.33 18.88 45.61
N PRO A 382 38.46 18.26 46.00
CA PRO A 382 39.57 17.99 45.09
C PRO A 382 39.21 17.04 43.94
N GLU A 383 38.13 16.27 44.07
CA GLU A 383 37.60 15.36 43.05
C GLU A 383 36.42 15.98 42.28
N TRP A 384 36.07 17.24 42.55
CA TRP A 384 35.10 17.99 41.75
C TRP A 384 35.60 18.19 40.32
N SER A 385 34.70 17.98 39.36
CA SER A 385 34.95 18.28 37.96
C SER A 385 33.72 18.87 37.29
N GLY A 386 33.88 20.04 36.67
CA GLY A 386 32.87 20.62 35.78
C GLY A 386 32.61 19.78 34.52
N SER A 387 33.41 18.74 34.28
CA SER A 387 33.22 17.76 33.21
C SER A 387 32.95 16.34 33.73
N ALA A 388 32.33 16.22 34.91
CA ALA A 388 31.92 14.93 35.46
C ALA A 388 30.99 14.18 34.48
N ARG A 389 31.16 12.85 34.45
CA ARG A 389 30.40 11.92 33.60
C ARG A 389 30.14 10.62 34.34
N GLY A 390 28.93 10.10 34.20
CA GLY A 390 28.55 8.79 34.69
C GLY A 390 27.85 7.98 33.61
N GLY A 391 27.81 6.68 33.80
CA GLY A 391 27.06 5.78 32.95
C GLY A 391 26.64 4.53 33.69
N CYS A 392 25.67 3.83 33.12
CA CYS A 392 25.26 2.52 33.55
C CYS A 392 24.65 1.75 32.39
N ASP A 393 24.54 0.44 32.58
CA ASP A 393 23.76 -0.42 31.71
C ASP A 393 22.36 -0.61 32.30
N VAL A 394 21.32 -0.34 31.53
CA VAL A 394 19.96 -0.78 31.87
C VAL A 394 19.68 -2.10 31.16
N VAL A 395 19.29 -3.10 31.94
CA VAL A 395 18.94 -4.44 31.44
C VAL A 395 17.44 -4.65 31.59
N ALA A 396 16.75 -4.87 30.48
CA ALA A 396 15.38 -5.37 30.44
C ALA A 396 15.40 -6.90 30.33
N THR A 397 14.59 -7.58 31.12
CA THR A 397 14.45 -9.05 31.13
C THR A 397 12.99 -9.44 31.00
N TRP A 398 12.69 -10.27 30.01
CA TRP A 398 11.36 -10.80 29.71
C TRP A 398 11.49 -12.29 29.36
N ASN A 399 10.77 -13.16 30.08
CA ASN A 399 10.76 -14.62 29.89
C ASN A 399 12.16 -15.27 29.67
N GLY A 400 13.18 -14.79 30.38
CA GLY A 400 14.58 -15.24 30.26
C GLY A 400 15.40 -14.56 29.15
N THR A 401 14.77 -13.86 28.21
CA THR A 401 15.43 -13.01 27.21
C THR A 401 15.85 -11.69 27.84
N THR A 402 17.12 -11.29 27.62
CA THR A 402 17.67 -10.04 28.16
C THR A 402 18.13 -9.11 27.06
N ARG A 403 17.82 -7.81 27.19
CA ARG A 403 18.36 -6.74 26.35
C ARG A 403 19.04 -5.69 27.23
N THR A 404 20.17 -5.17 26.76
CA THR A 404 20.97 -4.19 27.51
C THR A 404 21.12 -2.93 26.67
N ILE A 405 20.96 -1.77 27.30
CA ILE A 405 21.19 -0.47 26.69
C ILE A 405 22.06 0.42 27.60
N PRO A 406 23.15 1.01 27.09
CA PRO A 406 23.96 1.93 27.87
C PRO A 406 23.26 3.29 27.96
N LEU A 407 23.31 3.90 29.14
CA LEU A 407 22.88 5.26 29.41
C LEU A 407 24.04 6.07 29.97
N THR A 408 24.13 7.35 29.60
CA THR A 408 25.16 8.26 30.10
C THR A 408 24.57 9.56 30.59
N TRP A 409 25.17 10.14 31.63
CA TRP A 409 24.85 11.48 32.09
C TRP A 409 26.10 12.32 32.35
N GLU A 410 26.05 13.60 31.99
CA GLU A 410 27.24 14.46 31.86
C GLU A 410 27.00 15.89 32.36
N ASN A 411 28.07 16.52 32.86
CA ASN A 411 28.10 17.92 33.35
C ASN A 411 28.71 18.93 32.36
N TYR A 412 29.32 18.48 31.26
CA TYR A 412 29.93 19.33 30.23
C TYR A 412 29.07 19.36 28.95
N PRO A 413 29.38 20.19 27.94
CA PRO A 413 28.56 20.31 26.75
C PRO A 413 28.58 19.03 25.91
N TYR A 414 27.41 18.48 25.63
CA TYR A 414 27.24 17.33 24.74
C TYR A 414 25.96 17.49 23.92
N LEU A 415 25.78 16.59 22.98
CA LEU A 415 24.62 16.58 22.10
C LEU A 415 23.68 15.47 22.54
N SER A 416 22.48 15.81 22.98
CA SER A 416 21.42 14.82 23.15
C SER A 416 20.64 14.68 21.85
N VAL A 417 20.20 13.45 21.60
CA VAL A 417 19.34 13.09 20.48
C VAL A 417 18.05 12.53 21.07
N GLU A 418 16.94 13.17 20.75
CA GLU A 418 15.61 12.61 21.00
C GLU A 418 15.02 12.18 19.66
N ALA A 419 14.44 10.98 19.60
CA ALA A 419 13.75 10.48 18.43
C ALA A 419 12.32 10.06 18.80
N GLU A 420 11.34 10.57 18.06
CA GLU A 420 9.93 10.29 18.27
C GLU A 420 9.30 9.90 16.93
N ALA A 421 8.53 8.82 16.92
CA ALA A 421 7.78 8.34 15.76
C ALA A 421 6.29 8.31 16.10
N VAL A 422 5.46 8.93 15.27
CA VAL A 422 4.01 9.03 15.48
C VAL A 422 3.25 8.64 14.20
N PRO A 423 2.34 7.65 14.26
CA PRO A 423 2.07 6.76 15.40
C PRO A 423 3.21 5.75 15.62
N GLY A 424 3.33 5.21 16.85
CA GLY A 424 4.40 4.26 17.22
C GLY A 424 4.22 2.84 16.69
N THR A 425 3.02 2.52 16.19
CA THR A 425 2.64 1.28 15.51
C THR A 425 1.82 1.65 14.29
N VAL A 426 2.07 0.98 13.16
CA VAL A 426 1.44 1.24 11.86
C VAL A 426 1.13 -0.04 11.12
N ASN A 427 0.10 -0.03 10.27
CA ASN A 427 -0.10 -1.06 9.27
C ASN A 427 0.86 -0.83 8.09
N VAL A 428 1.04 -1.86 7.26
CA VAL A 428 2.02 -1.87 6.14
C VAL A 428 1.84 -0.71 5.14
N THR A 429 0.68 -0.07 5.11
CA THR A 429 0.37 1.06 4.21
C THR A 429 0.33 2.43 4.90
N ASP A 430 0.47 2.48 6.22
CA ASP A 430 0.34 3.74 6.96
C ASP A 430 1.66 4.54 6.93
N THR A 431 1.54 5.85 7.03
CA THR A 431 2.69 6.76 7.10
C THR A 431 3.05 7.05 8.55
N VAL A 432 4.35 7.12 8.86
CA VAL A 432 4.86 7.52 10.18
C VAL A 432 5.60 8.85 10.07
N ASP A 433 5.28 9.79 10.95
CA ASP A 433 6.07 11.01 11.13
C ASP A 433 7.19 10.77 12.14
N VAL A 434 8.44 10.88 11.67
CA VAL A 434 9.64 10.75 12.53
C VAL A 434 10.23 12.12 12.79
N THR A 435 10.22 12.54 14.05
CA THR A 435 10.89 13.75 14.52
C THR A 435 12.18 13.39 15.23
N VAL A 436 13.32 13.86 14.70
CA VAL A 436 14.62 13.80 15.38
C VAL A 436 14.94 15.20 15.90
N ARG A 437 15.09 15.34 17.22
CA ARG A 437 15.51 16.57 17.88
C ARG A 437 16.96 16.44 18.34
N LEU A 438 17.80 17.34 17.86
CA LEU A 438 19.19 17.45 18.24
C LEU A 438 19.33 18.64 19.19
N ARG A 439 19.68 18.39 20.46
CA ARG A 439 19.82 19.45 21.47
C ARG A 439 21.26 19.52 21.95
N GLY A 440 21.84 20.71 21.90
CA GLY A 440 23.08 21.00 22.61
C GLY A 440 22.78 21.16 24.09
N ASP A 441 22.95 20.08 24.84
CA ASP A 441 22.79 20.05 26.29
C ASP A 441 24.14 20.21 27.00
N GLY A 442 24.15 20.32 28.32
CA GLY A 442 25.39 20.55 29.08
C GLY A 442 25.84 22.03 29.14
N TRP A 443 24.86 22.95 29.17
CA TRP A 443 25.04 24.40 29.38
C TRP A 443 25.75 24.77 30.71
N ALA A 444 26.04 23.79 31.57
CA ALA A 444 26.71 23.96 32.85
C ALA A 444 28.20 24.31 32.74
N LEU A 445 28.80 24.26 31.54
CA LEU A 445 30.12 24.84 31.29
C LEU A 445 30.01 26.37 31.17
N GLN A 446 29.67 27.00 32.29
CA GLN A 446 29.70 28.44 32.45
C GLN A 446 31.17 28.87 32.65
N PRO A 447 31.61 30.03 32.10
CA PRO A 447 32.91 30.60 32.42
C PRO A 447 33.07 30.72 33.93
N ASP A 448 34.26 30.49 34.48
CA ASP A 448 34.45 30.63 35.92
C ASP A 448 34.07 32.04 36.42
N PRO A 449 33.53 32.16 37.65
CA PRO A 449 33.26 33.45 38.27
C PRO A 449 34.46 34.39 38.16
N ILE A 450 34.20 35.65 37.80
CA ILE A 450 35.26 36.63 37.56
C ILE A 450 35.32 37.63 38.72
N ASP A 451 36.53 37.86 39.23
CA ASP A 451 36.82 38.98 40.12
C ASP A 451 37.47 40.12 39.33
N VAL A 452 36.89 41.31 39.39
CA VAL A 452 37.42 42.51 38.72
C VAL A 452 37.62 43.64 39.71
N ILE A 453 38.76 44.33 39.62
CA ILE A 453 38.97 45.61 40.31
C ILE A 453 38.97 46.73 39.28
N LEU A 454 37.99 47.63 39.35
CA LEU A 454 37.95 48.86 38.57
C LEU A 454 38.93 49.86 39.17
N VAL A 455 39.99 50.19 38.43
CA VAL A 455 41.02 51.14 38.86
C VAL A 455 40.76 52.50 38.21
N MET A 456 40.10 53.39 38.95
CA MET A 456 39.49 54.60 38.40
C MET A 456 40.31 55.86 38.72
N ASP A 457 40.73 56.56 37.67
CA ASP A 457 41.40 57.86 37.76
C ASP A 457 40.41 58.95 38.20
N ARG A 458 40.80 59.73 39.19
CA ARG A 458 40.10 60.95 39.60
C ARG A 458 41.04 62.14 39.73
N SER A 459 42.16 62.16 39.01
CA SER A 459 43.09 63.30 38.96
C SER A 459 42.43 64.57 38.41
N GLY A 460 43.06 65.73 38.63
CA GLY A 460 42.50 67.03 38.25
C GLY A 460 42.15 67.16 36.76
N SER A 461 42.99 66.60 35.86
CA SER A 461 42.75 66.58 34.41
C SER A 461 41.55 65.72 33.99
N MET A 462 40.96 64.96 34.91
CA MET A 462 39.70 64.25 34.65
C MET A 462 38.48 65.19 34.65
N ALA A 463 38.65 66.44 35.08
CA ALA A 463 37.64 67.50 34.95
C ALA A 463 37.60 68.13 33.55
N ASP A 464 38.62 67.91 32.72
CA ASP A 464 38.72 68.48 31.37
C ASP A 464 37.64 67.89 30.43
N ASP A 465 37.37 68.60 29.33
CA ASP A 465 36.45 68.26 28.23
C ASP A 465 34.93 68.39 28.55
N ASN A 466 34.08 68.28 27.53
CA ASN A 466 32.61 68.30 27.65
C ASN A 466 31.96 67.18 26.80
N PRO A 467 31.38 66.13 27.41
CA PRO A 467 31.33 65.86 28.84
C PRO A 467 32.73 65.64 29.44
N SER A 468 32.90 65.91 30.74
CA SER A 468 34.20 65.75 31.38
C SER A 468 34.71 64.32 31.28
N ARG A 469 36.03 64.14 31.20
CA ARG A 469 36.65 62.80 31.09
C ARG A 469 36.20 61.85 32.20
N ILE A 470 36.02 62.35 33.43
CA ILE A 470 35.50 61.53 34.54
C ILE A 470 34.04 61.11 34.31
N SER A 471 33.22 61.95 33.68
CA SER A 471 31.83 61.61 33.35
C SER A 471 31.78 60.46 32.33
N SER A 472 32.64 60.54 31.31
CA SER A 472 32.79 59.46 30.31
C SER A 472 33.33 58.18 30.94
N ALA A 473 34.35 58.27 31.82
CA ALA A 473 34.91 57.12 32.53
C ALA A 473 33.90 56.44 33.47
N LYS A 474 33.10 57.23 34.22
CA LYS A 474 32.00 56.71 35.03
C LYS A 474 30.98 55.98 34.17
N THR A 475 30.60 56.56 33.03
CA THR A 475 29.64 55.94 32.11
C THR A 475 30.16 54.59 31.61
N ALA A 476 31.40 54.53 31.12
CA ALA A 476 32.02 53.28 30.67
C ALA A 476 32.13 52.23 31.79
N ALA A 477 32.52 52.63 33.00
CA ALA A 477 32.61 51.73 34.14
C ALA A 477 31.24 51.14 34.52
N LYS A 478 30.17 51.94 34.49
CA LYS A 478 28.81 51.47 34.77
C LYS A 478 28.29 50.54 33.66
N THR A 479 28.62 50.82 32.40
CA THR A 479 28.34 49.90 31.29
C THR A 479 29.04 48.57 31.51
N PHE A 480 30.33 48.57 31.87
CA PHE A 480 31.06 47.34 32.19
C PHE A 480 30.43 46.56 33.36
N VAL A 481 30.05 47.25 34.44
CA VAL A 481 29.36 46.62 35.59
C VAL A 481 28.04 45.97 35.17
N ALA A 482 27.31 46.57 34.22
CA ALA A 482 26.04 46.05 33.72
C ALA A 482 26.19 44.77 32.87
N GLU A 483 27.35 44.55 32.24
CA GLU A 483 27.64 43.34 31.46
C GLU A 483 28.08 42.15 32.33
N MET A 484 28.46 42.38 33.60
CA MET A 484 28.86 41.31 34.52
C MET A 484 27.66 40.70 35.26
N SER A 485 27.79 39.47 35.75
CA SER A 485 26.69 38.77 36.44
C SER A 485 26.79 38.93 37.96
N PRO A 486 25.89 39.67 38.64
CA PRO A 486 25.96 39.82 40.10
C PRO A 486 25.71 38.52 40.86
N ALA A 487 25.14 37.50 40.21
CA ALA A 487 24.96 36.17 40.81
C ALA A 487 26.27 35.36 40.92
N ARG A 488 27.31 35.76 40.19
CA ARG A 488 28.55 34.97 40.06
C ARG A 488 29.81 35.83 40.23
N ASP A 489 29.85 36.99 39.60
CA ASP A 489 31.03 37.84 39.53
C ASP A 489 31.09 38.86 40.66
N ARG A 490 32.31 39.27 41.03
CA ARG A 490 32.53 40.31 42.04
C ARG A 490 33.29 41.46 41.45
N ILE A 491 32.88 42.67 41.81
CA ILE A 491 33.52 43.90 41.38
C ILE A 491 33.96 44.70 42.60
N GLY A 492 35.23 45.09 42.62
CA GLY A 492 35.78 46.05 43.56
C GLY A 492 36.18 47.33 42.84
N LEU A 493 36.45 48.39 43.59
CA LEU A 493 36.84 49.69 43.05
C LEU A 493 38.03 50.27 43.82
N VAL A 494 39.07 50.64 43.09
CA VAL A 494 40.21 51.41 43.59
C VAL A 494 40.20 52.77 42.89
N GLN A 495 40.14 53.84 43.67
CA GLN A 495 40.18 55.20 43.14
C GLN A 495 41.57 55.81 43.37
N TYR A 496 42.04 56.65 42.45
CA TYR A 496 43.33 57.32 42.60
C TYR A 496 43.39 58.76 42.09
N GLY A 497 44.16 59.58 42.81
CA GLY A 497 44.49 60.97 42.49
C GLY A 497 45.88 61.28 43.05
N ASN A 498 45.98 62.20 44.02
CA ASN A 498 47.21 62.42 44.80
C ASN A 498 47.72 61.15 45.50
N ASP A 499 46.79 60.27 45.88
CA ASP A 499 47.05 58.96 46.46
C ASP A 499 46.05 57.94 45.89
N ALA A 500 46.23 56.65 46.15
CA ALA A 500 45.32 55.58 45.76
C ALA A 500 44.78 54.81 46.97
N SER A 501 43.49 54.52 46.97
CA SER A 501 42.81 53.78 48.03
C SER A 501 41.72 52.86 47.47
N CYS A 502 41.49 51.74 48.15
CA CYS A 502 40.34 50.88 47.88
C CYS A 502 39.08 51.60 48.35
N ALA A 503 38.22 51.98 47.41
CA ALA A 503 36.94 52.63 47.69
C ALA A 503 35.84 51.60 47.94
N LEU A 504 35.96 50.41 47.35
CA LEU A 504 35.04 49.30 47.54
C LEU A 504 35.78 47.96 47.39
N HIS A 505 35.66 47.10 48.39
CA HIS A 505 36.14 45.71 48.33
C HIS A 505 35.32 44.91 47.31
N LEU A 506 35.85 43.77 46.83
CA LEU A 506 35.13 42.87 45.92
C LEU A 506 33.74 42.51 46.49
N THR A 507 32.69 42.81 45.75
CA THR A 507 31.29 42.57 46.15
C THR A 507 30.43 42.14 44.98
N HIS A 508 29.35 41.41 45.27
CA HIS A 508 28.26 41.11 44.33
C HIS A 508 27.21 42.25 44.27
N ASP A 509 27.28 43.23 45.18
CA ASP A 509 26.35 44.35 45.22
C ASP A 509 26.73 45.44 44.21
N TYR A 510 26.18 45.32 43.00
CA TYR A 510 26.46 46.24 41.90
C TYR A 510 25.81 47.61 42.09
N SER A 511 24.84 47.74 43.00
CA SER A 511 24.31 49.05 43.39
C SER A 511 25.36 49.84 44.18
N SER A 512 26.04 49.17 45.12
CA SER A 512 27.17 49.75 45.85
C SER A 512 28.36 50.10 44.93
N VAL A 513 28.63 49.28 43.92
CA VAL A 513 29.64 49.58 42.89
C VAL A 513 29.26 50.85 42.12
N ASN A 514 28.04 50.91 41.58
CA ASN A 514 27.55 52.07 40.82
C ASN A 514 27.50 53.35 41.66
N THR A 515 27.13 53.25 42.95
CA THR A 515 27.13 54.38 43.88
C THR A 515 28.54 54.90 44.12
N THR A 516 29.49 54.01 44.36
CA THR A 516 30.91 54.36 44.53
C THR A 516 31.48 55.01 43.26
N ILE A 517 31.14 54.49 42.06
CA ILE A 517 31.52 55.12 40.78
C ILE A 517 30.95 56.54 40.67
N ASN A 518 29.68 56.75 41.00
CA ASN A 518 29.04 58.06 40.92
C ASN A 518 29.69 59.08 41.87
N ALA A 519 30.19 58.64 43.02
CA ALA A 519 30.82 59.48 44.04
C ALA A 519 32.22 60.01 43.67
N LEU A 520 32.85 59.49 42.60
CA LEU A 520 34.20 59.93 42.20
C LEU A 520 34.20 61.40 41.75
N THR A 521 35.06 62.23 42.34
CA THR A 521 35.21 63.64 41.96
C THR A 521 36.65 63.93 41.51
N PRO A 522 36.88 64.74 40.45
CA PRO A 522 38.23 65.10 40.03
C PRO A 522 38.98 65.91 41.10
N SER A 523 40.19 65.50 41.48
CA SER A 523 41.12 66.27 42.31
C SER A 523 42.53 65.68 42.30
N GLY A 524 43.54 66.53 42.41
CA GLY A 524 44.92 66.12 42.68
C GLY A 524 45.70 65.62 41.46
N TRP A 525 46.86 65.01 41.71
CA TRP A 525 47.81 64.42 40.77
C TRP A 525 47.37 63.01 40.35
N THR A 526 48.26 62.26 39.69
CA THR A 526 47.95 60.97 39.03
C THR A 526 48.84 59.84 39.58
N ALA A 527 48.48 59.25 40.72
CA ALA A 527 49.24 58.20 41.39
C ALA A 527 49.01 56.76 40.83
N THR A 528 49.04 56.58 39.51
CA THR A 528 48.66 55.32 38.82
C THR A 528 49.41 54.09 39.33
N ARG A 529 50.73 54.20 39.58
CA ARG A 529 51.54 53.07 40.07
C ARG A 529 51.07 52.56 41.43
N LYS A 530 50.66 53.47 42.33
CA LYS A 530 50.13 53.09 43.66
C LYS A 530 48.73 52.49 43.53
N ALA A 531 47.92 52.97 42.59
CA ALA A 531 46.60 52.40 42.28
C ALA A 531 46.67 50.94 41.82
N LEU A 532 47.58 50.63 40.90
CA LEU A 532 47.80 49.26 40.45
C LEU A 532 48.28 48.35 41.59
N TYR A 533 49.22 48.84 42.42
CA TYR A 533 49.68 48.10 43.60
C TYR A 533 48.55 47.79 44.58
N THR A 534 47.75 48.79 44.95
CA THR A 534 46.59 48.62 45.86
C THR A 534 45.56 47.65 45.28
N SER A 535 45.32 47.69 43.97
CA SER A 535 44.38 46.79 43.28
C SER A 535 44.85 45.34 43.30
N ILE A 536 46.14 45.10 43.06
CA ILE A 536 46.75 43.78 43.16
C ILE A 536 46.66 43.25 44.60
N GLN A 537 46.93 44.09 45.60
CA GLN A 537 46.79 43.71 47.02
C GLN A 537 45.36 43.30 47.38
N GLU A 538 44.36 44.01 46.86
CA GLU A 538 42.96 43.66 47.07
C GLU A 538 42.60 42.30 46.47
N MET A 539 43.10 42.02 45.26
CA MET A 539 42.91 40.74 44.59
C MET A 539 43.58 39.56 45.35
N TYR A 540 44.72 39.80 46.01
CA TYR A 540 45.36 38.79 46.86
C TYR A 540 44.67 38.62 48.23
N ARG A 541 44.09 39.69 48.79
CA ARG A 541 43.36 39.63 50.05
C ARG A 541 42.14 38.70 49.96
N SER A 542 41.35 38.81 48.90
CA SER A 542 40.20 37.93 48.66
C SER A 542 40.61 36.46 48.52
N ARG A 543 41.75 36.17 47.87
CA ARG A 543 42.33 34.81 47.82
C ARG A 543 42.80 34.28 49.18
N THR A 544 43.32 35.14 50.06
CA THR A 544 43.89 34.71 51.36
C THR A 544 42.82 34.44 52.42
N VAL A 545 41.63 35.04 52.30
CA VAL A 545 40.47 34.74 53.17
C VAL A 545 39.89 33.35 52.87
N LEU A 546 39.99 32.86 51.63
CA LEU A 546 39.58 31.51 51.25
C LEU A 546 40.49 30.42 51.86
N VAL A 547 41.80 30.65 51.97
CA VAL A 547 42.74 29.66 52.53
C VAL A 547 42.69 29.56 54.07
N ARG A 548 42.24 30.61 54.78
CA ARG A 548 42.23 30.63 56.26
C ARG A 548 41.03 29.91 56.91
N LYS A 549 40.10 29.37 56.12
CA LYS A 549 38.93 28.61 56.61
C LYS A 549 39.10 27.08 56.56
N ALA A 550 40.30 26.56 56.27
CA ALA A 550 40.61 25.14 56.49
C ALA A 550 40.97 24.91 57.98
N PRO A 551 40.47 23.85 58.65
CA PRO A 551 40.90 23.52 60.00
C PRO A 551 42.36 23.05 60.01
N HIS A 552 43.02 23.37 61.12
CA HIS A 552 44.41 23.14 61.49
C HIS A 552 45.26 22.12 60.69
N GLY A 553 46.41 22.60 60.19
CA GLY A 553 47.59 21.76 60.05
C GLY A 553 48.63 22.18 59.01
N ARG A 554 49.33 23.32 59.23
CA ARG A 554 50.78 23.54 58.98
C ARG A 554 51.09 25.04 58.83
N ARG A 555 51.94 25.55 59.72
CA ARG A 555 52.57 26.88 59.66
C ARG A 555 53.56 26.92 58.50
N TRP A 556 53.55 27.99 57.71
CA TRP A 556 54.68 28.39 56.87
C TRP A 556 55.19 29.77 57.28
N THR A 557 56.47 29.82 57.64
CA THR A 557 57.27 31.03 57.93
C THR A 557 57.69 31.73 56.62
N PRO A 558 57.74 33.06 56.56
CA PRO A 558 58.15 33.79 55.37
C PRO A 558 59.68 33.80 55.22
N LEU A 559 60.18 33.47 54.02
CA LEU A 559 61.59 33.56 53.68
C LEU A 559 61.99 35.00 53.32
N GLN A 560 63.00 35.51 54.02
CA GLN A 560 63.76 36.73 53.73
C GLN A 560 64.55 36.59 52.42
N GLY A 561 64.73 37.71 51.72
CA GLY A 561 65.43 37.76 50.43
C GLY A 561 66.95 37.90 50.49
N ARG A 562 67.60 37.59 49.35
CA ARG A 562 68.82 38.16 48.72
C ARG A 562 69.44 37.14 47.72
N PRO A 563 70.33 37.53 46.79
CA PRO A 563 70.29 38.58 45.77
C PRO A 563 70.63 38.03 44.34
N ALA A 564 70.74 38.93 43.36
CA ALA A 564 70.94 38.67 41.94
C ALA A 564 72.24 37.92 41.54
N ALA A 565 72.15 37.11 40.48
CA ALA A 565 73.26 36.82 39.56
C ALA A 565 72.75 36.63 38.13
N ASN A 566 73.54 37.14 37.20
CA ASN A 566 73.29 37.44 35.80
C ASN A 566 73.87 36.33 34.91
N THR A 567 73.18 35.91 33.83
CA THR A 567 73.81 35.49 32.55
C THR A 567 72.79 35.21 31.42
N THR A 568 72.85 36.08 30.41
CA THR A 568 72.83 35.82 28.94
C THR A 568 71.59 35.22 28.23
N MET A 569 71.01 36.01 27.32
CA MET A 569 70.07 35.63 26.26
C MET A 569 70.75 35.01 25.02
N PRO A 570 70.07 34.11 24.29
CA PRO A 570 70.31 33.82 22.87
C PRO A 570 69.26 34.50 21.92
N PRO A 571 69.52 34.55 20.59
CA PRO A 571 69.06 35.58 19.63
C PRO A 571 67.74 35.27 18.89
N PRO A 572 67.18 36.21 18.08
CA PRO A 572 65.92 36.02 17.37
C PRO A 572 66.09 35.21 16.06
N VAL A 573 65.06 34.43 15.71
CA VAL A 573 64.94 33.65 14.46
C VAL A 573 63.92 34.33 13.53
N PRO A 574 64.13 34.32 12.19
CA PRO A 574 63.61 35.36 11.28
C PRO A 574 62.25 35.07 10.65
N THR A 575 61.64 36.15 10.16
CA THR A 575 60.43 36.25 9.33
C THR A 575 60.63 35.59 7.97
N SER A 576 59.84 34.57 7.63
CA SER A 576 59.46 34.25 6.25
C SER A 576 58.26 33.29 6.18
N LEU A 577 57.44 33.47 5.12
CA LEU A 577 56.37 32.61 4.62
C LEU A 577 54.96 32.84 5.17
N LEU A 578 54.38 33.98 4.74
CA LEU A 578 52.96 34.08 4.38
C LEU A 578 52.70 33.25 3.12
N SER A 579 51.87 32.20 3.24
CA SER A 579 51.14 31.63 2.10
C SER A 579 49.79 31.11 2.57
N THR A 580 48.73 31.82 2.21
CA THR A 580 47.33 31.41 2.31
C THR A 580 46.99 30.43 1.18
N PRO A 581 46.26 29.32 1.43
CA PRO A 581 45.61 28.57 0.36
C PRO A 581 44.22 29.15 0.07
N ARG A 582 44.00 29.47 -1.21
CA ARG A 582 42.70 29.83 -1.81
C ARG A 582 41.77 28.62 -1.88
N LEU A 583 40.49 28.84 -1.59
CA LEU A 583 39.38 27.95 -1.93
C LEU A 583 39.16 27.91 -3.46
N PRO A 584 38.92 26.73 -4.08
CA PRO A 584 38.47 26.66 -5.46
C PRO A 584 36.94 26.82 -5.57
N ALA A 585 36.53 27.63 -6.54
CA ALA A 585 35.15 27.83 -6.94
C ALA A 585 34.65 26.64 -7.79
N ASN A 586 33.44 26.15 -7.54
CA ASN A 586 32.73 25.27 -8.46
C ASN A 586 31.26 25.69 -8.62
N SER A 587 30.98 26.13 -9.86
CA SER A 587 29.81 25.84 -10.72
C SER A 587 28.41 25.65 -10.11
N ARG A 588 27.52 26.58 -10.47
CA ARG A 588 26.05 26.43 -10.48
C ARG A 588 25.58 25.39 -11.51
N PRO A 589 24.51 24.61 -11.26
CA PRO A 589 23.74 23.96 -12.30
C PRO A 589 22.56 24.83 -12.79
N ARG A 590 22.29 24.78 -14.10
CA ARG A 590 21.08 25.31 -14.77
C ARG A 590 19.94 24.28 -14.74
N PRO A 591 18.66 24.70 -14.89
CA PRO A 591 17.50 23.82 -14.84
C PRO A 591 17.24 23.15 -16.20
N ALA A 592 16.67 21.95 -16.19
CA ALA A 592 16.13 21.27 -17.37
C ALA A 592 14.65 20.93 -17.15
N SER A 593 13.84 21.21 -18.17
CA SER A 593 12.41 20.95 -18.27
C SER A 593 12.12 19.70 -19.11
N THR A 594 11.03 19.00 -18.75
CA THR A 594 10.10 18.16 -19.56
C THR A 594 10.57 16.87 -20.25
N LEU A 595 10.02 15.73 -19.74
CA LEU A 595 9.23 14.61 -20.37
C LEU A 595 9.54 14.15 -21.82
N PRO A 596 9.38 12.84 -22.14
CA PRO A 596 8.15 12.03 -21.99
C PRO A 596 8.17 10.95 -20.91
#